data_AF-A0AA43JSI4-F1
#
_entry.id   AF-A0AA43JSI4-F1
#
_cell.length_a   1.000
_cell.length_b   1.000
_cell.length_c   1.000
_cell.angle_alpha   90.00
_cell.angle_beta   90.00
_cell.angle_gamma   90.00
#
_symmetry.space_group_name_H-M   'P 1'
#
loop_
_entity.id
_entity.type
_entity.pdbx_description
1 polymer ?
#
loop_
_entity_poly.entity_id
_entity_poly.type
_entity_poly.pdbx_seq_one_letter_code
_entity_poly.pdbx_strand_id
1 'polypeptide(L)'
;SSQGPIRIAPKAVVDCTGTGNMAYLAGAALYLPDHSRQLAAYAVRLQGAVDPAEPLGVKVAYHLARGAVDCRFPNAFRFTHFTPGDPDEESLLKFSVDTTEANYQSGKIAEFVEEAIHYLSDKIPSFASLEVSAISDGVVEREEGAIVGEYTLTEDDILSARKFHDGVAKNSWPMEIWDRHNGPTYDYLPDGACYEIPARCLKALGMNNLFCGGRIVSATGRAFASTRVMGACLATGEQAGILAASCGTG
;
A
#
# COMPACT_ATOMS: atom_id res chain seq x y z
N SER A 1 16.51 18.62 33.01
CA SER A 1 15.77 19.87 32.75
C SER A 1 14.52 19.51 31.96
N SER A 2 13.35 19.54 32.56
CA SER A 2 12.09 19.30 31.86
C SER A 2 11.70 20.56 31.10
N GLN A 3 12.09 20.67 29.83
CA GLN A 3 11.48 21.68 28.96
C GLN A 3 9.97 21.43 28.93
N GLY A 4 9.19 22.45 29.27
CA GLY A 4 7.74 22.41 29.16
C GLY A 4 7.28 22.22 27.70
N PRO A 5 5.98 22.04 27.47
CA PRO A 5 5.46 21.80 26.12
C PRO A 5 5.86 22.94 25.17
N ILE A 6 6.47 22.58 24.03
CA ILE A 6 6.79 23.51 22.96
C ILE A 6 5.51 23.77 22.17
N ARG A 7 5.11 25.04 22.03
CA ARG A 7 3.99 25.44 21.18
C ARG A 7 4.51 25.81 19.79
N ILE A 8 4.05 25.09 18.76
CA ILE A 8 4.36 25.36 17.36
C ILE A 8 3.06 25.76 16.65
N ALA A 9 3.11 26.84 15.87
CA ALA A 9 1.97 27.34 15.08
C ALA A 9 2.41 27.47 13.61
N PRO A 10 2.39 26.36 12.84
CA PRO A 10 2.86 26.36 11.46
C PRO A 10 1.90 27.13 10.55
N LYS A 11 2.45 27.80 9.53
CA LYS A 11 1.64 28.46 8.49
C LYS A 11 0.86 27.44 7.65
N ALA A 12 1.46 26.28 7.40
CA ALA A 12 0.85 25.15 6.70
C ALA A 12 1.39 23.83 7.27
N VAL A 13 0.58 22.79 7.21
CA VAL A 13 0.91 21.42 7.63
C VAL A 13 0.75 20.49 6.44
N VAL A 14 1.71 19.58 6.26
CA VAL A 14 1.63 18.49 5.29
C VAL A 14 1.58 17.17 6.06
N ASP A 15 0.50 16.42 5.88
CA ASP A 15 0.38 15.05 6.37
C ASP A 15 0.76 14.08 5.24
N CYS A 16 1.89 13.39 5.44
CA CYS A 16 2.33 12.26 4.60
C CYS A 16 2.60 11.02 5.46
N THR A 17 1.94 10.91 6.63
CA THR A 17 2.13 9.81 7.59
C THR A 17 1.68 8.46 7.02
N GLY A 18 0.80 8.49 6.02
CA GLY A 18 0.19 7.31 5.44
C GLY A 18 -0.97 6.74 6.25
N THR A 19 -1.25 7.30 7.43
CA THR A 19 -2.37 6.91 8.31
C THR A 19 -3.36 8.05 8.57
N GLY A 20 -2.97 9.30 8.25
CA GLY A 20 -3.83 10.46 8.40
C GLY A 20 -3.89 10.98 9.84
N ASN A 21 -2.94 10.55 10.69
CA ASN A 21 -2.92 10.90 12.10
C ASN A 21 -2.83 12.42 12.34
N MET A 22 -2.06 13.15 11.53
CA MET A 22 -1.97 14.61 11.68
C MET A 22 -3.25 15.29 11.21
N ALA A 23 -3.85 14.81 10.12
CA ALA A 23 -5.13 15.30 9.63
C ALA A 23 -6.27 15.06 10.66
N TYR A 24 -6.31 13.88 11.27
CA TYR A 24 -7.24 13.55 12.35
C TYR A 24 -7.08 14.52 13.54
N LEU A 25 -5.85 14.70 14.03
CA LEU A 25 -5.55 15.59 15.16
C LEU A 25 -5.87 17.05 14.85
N ALA A 26 -5.79 17.45 13.58
CA ALA A 26 -6.18 18.77 13.11
C ALA A 26 -7.71 18.95 12.95
N GLY A 27 -8.49 17.88 13.13
CA GLY A 27 -9.95 17.89 13.00
C GLY A 27 -10.46 17.77 11.56
N ALA A 28 -9.62 17.31 10.62
CA ALA A 28 -10.05 17.05 9.26
C ALA A 28 -11.02 15.86 9.20
N ALA A 29 -11.98 15.93 8.28
CA ALA A 29 -12.84 14.78 7.98
C ALA A 29 -12.02 13.69 7.29
N LEU A 30 -12.21 12.45 7.72
CA LEU A 30 -11.53 11.28 7.17
C LEU A 30 -12.55 10.28 6.59
N TYR A 31 -12.18 9.67 5.48
CA TYR A 31 -12.78 8.45 4.98
C TYR A 31 -12.08 7.26 5.63
N LEU A 32 -12.85 6.39 6.28
CA LEU A 32 -12.36 5.12 6.82
C LEU A 32 -12.74 3.99 5.86
N PRO A 33 -11.78 3.17 5.42
CA PRO A 33 -12.04 2.09 4.50
C PRO A 33 -12.77 0.94 5.19
N ASP A 34 -13.50 0.16 4.40
CA ASP A 34 -14.01 -1.12 4.83
C ASP A 34 -12.90 -2.17 4.71
N HIS A 35 -12.28 -2.52 5.83
CA HIS A 35 -11.21 -3.51 5.89
C HIS A 35 -11.66 -4.92 5.49
N SER A 36 -12.98 -5.17 5.34
CA SER A 36 -13.50 -6.41 4.75
C SER A 36 -13.36 -6.47 3.22
N ARG A 37 -12.88 -5.40 2.56
CA ARG A 37 -12.76 -5.35 1.10
C ARG A 37 -11.53 -6.06 0.53
N GLN A 38 -10.39 -6.05 1.21
CA GLN A 38 -9.13 -6.53 0.63
C GLN A 38 -8.30 -7.40 1.59
N LEU A 39 -7.49 -8.27 1.02
CA LEU A 39 -6.43 -8.98 1.74
C LEU A 39 -5.35 -7.98 2.17
N ALA A 40 -4.98 -8.07 3.44
CA ALA A 40 -3.83 -7.37 4.00
C ALA A 40 -2.52 -8.06 3.59
N ALA A 41 -1.40 -7.50 4.03
CA ALA A 41 -0.08 -8.03 3.71
C ALA A 41 0.77 -8.28 4.97
N TYR A 42 1.58 -9.33 4.92
CA TYR A 42 2.67 -9.56 5.87
C TYR A 42 3.96 -9.76 5.09
N ALA A 43 4.95 -8.91 5.31
CA ALA A 43 6.12 -8.81 4.44
C ALA A 43 7.35 -9.41 5.11
N VAL A 44 8.08 -10.23 4.34
CA VAL A 44 9.37 -10.81 4.74
C VAL A 44 10.40 -10.38 3.70
N ARG A 45 11.52 -9.85 4.17
CA ARG A 45 12.69 -9.55 3.36
C ARG A 45 13.69 -10.68 3.47
N LEU A 46 14.25 -11.02 2.32
CA LEU A 46 15.12 -12.17 2.15
C LEU A 46 16.41 -11.70 1.49
N GLN A 47 17.54 -11.97 2.13
CA GLN A 47 18.88 -11.71 1.62
C GLN A 47 19.44 -12.97 0.97
N GLY A 48 20.07 -12.83 -0.19
CA GLY A 48 20.75 -13.92 -0.88
C GLY A 48 20.69 -13.77 -2.38
N ALA A 49 21.61 -14.42 -3.08
CA ALA A 49 21.65 -14.36 -4.54
C ALA A 49 20.49 -15.17 -5.13
N VAL A 50 19.75 -14.55 -6.04
CA VAL A 50 18.73 -15.21 -6.86
C VAL A 50 19.26 -15.30 -8.29
N ASP A 51 19.17 -16.48 -8.91
CA ASP A 51 19.45 -16.64 -10.34
C ASP A 51 18.34 -15.94 -11.15
N PRO A 52 18.64 -14.87 -11.92
CA PRO A 52 17.62 -14.15 -12.69
C PRO A 52 16.95 -15.02 -13.78
N ALA A 53 17.59 -16.11 -14.21
CA ALA A 53 17.02 -17.03 -15.18
C ALA A 53 16.01 -18.01 -14.55
N GLU A 54 16.05 -18.19 -13.23
CA GLU A 54 15.13 -19.08 -12.54
C GLU A 54 13.78 -18.39 -12.30
N PRO A 55 12.64 -19.03 -12.66
CA PRO A 55 11.31 -18.45 -12.43
C PRO A 55 10.87 -18.63 -10.97
N LEU A 56 11.68 -18.12 -10.02
CA LEU A 56 11.49 -18.34 -8.60
C LEU A 56 10.13 -17.81 -8.11
N GLY A 57 9.69 -16.65 -8.64
CA GLY A 57 8.35 -16.12 -8.34
C GLY A 57 7.21 -17.08 -8.69
N VAL A 58 7.32 -17.80 -9.81
CA VAL A 58 6.32 -18.80 -10.22
C VAL A 58 6.39 -20.04 -9.34
N LYS A 59 7.60 -20.52 -9.02
CA LYS A 59 7.78 -21.68 -8.14
C LYS A 59 7.25 -21.42 -6.74
N VAL A 60 7.56 -20.26 -6.16
CA VAL A 60 7.05 -19.84 -4.85
C VAL A 60 5.53 -19.79 -4.86
N ALA A 61 4.92 -19.10 -5.83
CA ALA A 61 3.46 -19.03 -5.94
C ALA A 61 2.82 -20.42 -6.10
N TYR A 62 3.39 -21.28 -6.93
CA TYR A 62 2.91 -22.65 -7.13
C TYR A 62 2.94 -23.47 -5.83
N HIS A 63 4.07 -23.47 -5.12
CA HIS A 63 4.21 -24.23 -3.88
C HIS A 63 3.32 -23.68 -2.77
N LEU A 64 3.20 -22.37 -2.63
CA LEU A 64 2.28 -21.77 -1.66
C LEU A 64 0.82 -22.11 -1.99
N ALA A 65 0.41 -22.07 -3.25
CA ALA A 65 -0.93 -22.49 -3.64
C ALA A 65 -1.19 -23.97 -3.29
N ARG A 66 -0.21 -24.87 -3.52
CA ARG A 66 -0.30 -26.29 -3.15
C ARG A 66 -0.42 -26.48 -1.64
N GLY A 67 0.45 -25.84 -0.85
CA GLY A 67 0.43 -25.95 0.61
C GLY A 67 -0.85 -25.39 1.23
N ALA A 68 -1.44 -24.33 0.64
CA ALA A 68 -2.74 -23.81 1.06
C ALA A 68 -3.88 -24.78 0.76
N VAL A 69 -3.88 -25.44 -0.41
CA VAL A 69 -4.86 -26.50 -0.75
C VAL A 69 -4.74 -27.70 0.19
N ASP A 70 -3.53 -28.03 0.61
CA ASP A 70 -3.24 -29.11 1.56
C ASP A 70 -3.46 -28.67 3.04
N CYS A 71 -4.05 -27.49 3.26
CA CYS A 71 -4.36 -26.91 4.57
C CYS A 71 -3.16 -26.76 5.53
N ARG A 72 -1.93 -26.59 5.00
CA ARG A 72 -0.72 -26.39 5.82
C ARG A 72 -0.68 -25.01 6.47
N PHE A 73 -1.19 -24.01 5.77
CA PHE A 73 -1.22 -22.62 6.22
C PHE A 73 -2.48 -21.92 5.67
N PRO A 74 -2.79 -20.69 6.11
CA PRO A 74 -4.02 -19.99 5.74
C PRO A 74 -4.22 -19.91 4.24
N ASN A 75 -5.49 -19.96 3.84
CA ASN A 75 -5.84 -20.13 2.46
C ASN A 75 -5.36 -18.96 1.57
N ALA A 76 -5.35 -17.75 2.12
CA ALA A 76 -4.92 -16.52 1.45
C ALA A 76 -3.44 -16.57 1.00
N PHE A 77 -2.60 -17.42 1.58
CA PHE A 77 -1.18 -17.53 1.20
C PHE A 77 -0.98 -17.98 -0.25
N ARG A 78 -2.01 -18.57 -0.89
CA ARG A 78 -2.00 -18.87 -2.34
C ARG A 78 -1.82 -17.63 -3.21
N PHE A 79 -2.14 -16.44 -2.68
CA PHE A 79 -2.00 -15.15 -3.36
C PHE A 79 -0.74 -14.40 -2.90
N THR A 80 0.20 -15.09 -2.25
CA THR A 80 1.48 -14.49 -1.86
C THR A 80 2.28 -14.14 -3.10
N HIS A 81 2.92 -12.96 -3.08
CA HIS A 81 3.78 -12.51 -4.16
C HIS A 81 5.24 -12.55 -3.71
N PHE A 82 6.11 -13.09 -4.58
CA PHE A 82 7.55 -13.06 -4.39
C PHE A 82 8.18 -12.20 -5.49
N THR A 83 8.88 -11.15 -5.07
CA THR A 83 9.65 -10.28 -5.95
C THR A 83 11.12 -10.60 -5.70
N PRO A 84 11.82 -11.25 -6.66
CA PRO A 84 13.25 -11.46 -6.53
C PRO A 84 13.97 -10.11 -6.52
N GLY A 85 14.91 -9.96 -5.59
CA GLY A 85 15.85 -8.83 -5.59
C GLY A 85 16.93 -9.05 -6.64
N ASP A 86 17.51 -7.95 -7.11
CA ASP A 86 18.78 -8.01 -7.84
C ASP A 86 19.90 -8.54 -6.91
N PRO A 87 21.05 -9.00 -7.43
CA PRO A 87 22.11 -9.64 -6.62
C PRO A 87 22.60 -8.84 -5.40
N ASP A 88 22.45 -7.51 -5.42
CA ASP A 88 22.81 -6.59 -4.34
C ASP A 88 21.58 -6.05 -3.56
N GLU A 89 20.38 -6.50 -3.89
CA GLU A 89 19.11 -6.07 -3.30
C GLU A 89 18.40 -7.22 -2.56
N GLU A 90 17.57 -6.86 -1.58
CA GLU A 90 16.76 -7.83 -0.87
C GLU A 90 15.60 -8.31 -1.75
N SER A 91 15.34 -9.62 -1.72
CA SER A 91 14.09 -10.16 -2.25
C SER A 91 12.95 -9.91 -1.28
N LEU A 92 11.73 -9.71 -1.81
CA LEU A 92 10.54 -9.47 -1.02
C LEU A 92 9.54 -10.61 -1.18
N LEU A 93 9.19 -11.26 -0.06
CA LEU A 93 8.09 -12.21 0.02
C LEU A 93 6.92 -11.56 0.78
N LYS A 94 5.84 -11.25 0.06
CA LYS A 94 4.69 -10.54 0.59
C LYS A 94 3.48 -11.46 0.68
N PHE A 95 3.26 -12.01 1.88
CA PHE A 95 2.15 -12.90 2.17
C PHE A 95 0.84 -12.13 2.14
N SER A 96 -0.16 -12.71 1.48
CA SER A 96 -1.53 -12.22 1.52
C SER A 96 -2.23 -12.78 2.75
N VAL A 97 -2.83 -11.90 3.56
CA VAL A 97 -3.46 -12.24 4.84
C VAL A 97 -4.92 -11.82 4.82
N ASP A 98 -5.81 -12.74 5.18
CA ASP A 98 -7.20 -12.43 5.44
C ASP A 98 -7.37 -12.06 6.93
N THR A 99 -7.54 -10.76 7.20
CA THR A 99 -7.71 -10.24 8.57
C THR A 99 -9.06 -10.57 9.20
N THR A 100 -9.99 -11.15 8.44
CA THR A 100 -11.27 -11.63 8.96
C THR A 100 -11.22 -13.10 9.41
N GLU A 101 -10.17 -13.84 9.03
CA GLU A 101 -9.99 -15.22 9.50
C GLU A 101 -9.59 -15.29 10.98
N ALA A 102 -10.00 -16.37 11.64
CA ALA A 102 -9.67 -16.63 13.05
C ALA A 102 -8.16 -16.65 13.33
N ASN A 103 -7.35 -17.03 12.34
CA ASN A 103 -5.89 -17.09 12.45
C ASN A 103 -5.28 -15.71 12.72
N TYR A 104 -5.78 -14.66 12.07
CA TYR A 104 -5.35 -13.29 12.35
C TYR A 104 -5.75 -12.86 13.77
N GLN A 105 -6.99 -13.13 14.17
CA GLN A 105 -7.50 -12.79 15.51
C GLN A 105 -6.73 -13.52 16.63
N SER A 106 -6.20 -14.70 16.33
CA SER A 106 -5.37 -15.47 17.27
C SER A 106 -3.89 -15.10 17.29
N GLY A 107 -3.44 -14.18 16.43
CA GLY A 107 -2.03 -13.74 16.36
C GLY A 107 -1.07 -14.75 15.73
N LYS A 108 -1.57 -15.82 15.12
CA LYS A 108 -0.77 -16.96 14.62
C LYS A 108 -0.13 -16.74 13.24
N ILE A 109 -0.31 -15.57 12.63
CA ILE A 109 0.17 -15.32 11.26
C ILE A 109 1.69 -15.50 11.15
N ALA A 110 2.46 -15.07 12.15
CA ALA A 110 3.91 -15.25 12.16
C ALA A 110 4.32 -16.74 12.13
N GLU A 111 3.67 -17.59 12.92
CA GLU A 111 3.92 -19.04 12.94
C GLU A 111 3.65 -19.68 11.57
N PHE A 112 2.55 -19.29 10.91
CA PHE A 112 2.25 -19.79 9.57
C PHE A 112 3.22 -19.28 8.50
N VAL A 113 3.71 -18.04 8.64
CA VAL A 113 4.75 -17.49 7.75
C VAL A 113 6.05 -18.26 7.90
N GLU A 114 6.48 -18.55 9.13
CA GLU A 114 7.66 -19.39 9.40
C GLU A 114 7.49 -20.79 8.80
N GLU A 115 6.32 -21.41 8.99
CA GLU A 115 6.03 -22.72 8.37
C GLU A 115 6.08 -22.65 6.84
N ALA A 116 5.53 -21.60 6.24
CA ALA A 116 5.53 -21.42 4.79
C ALA A 116 6.95 -21.22 4.24
N ILE A 117 7.81 -20.48 4.93
CA ILE A 117 9.22 -20.30 4.57
C ILE A 117 9.96 -21.64 4.63
N HIS A 118 9.81 -22.40 5.71
CA HIS A 118 10.42 -23.74 5.81
C HIS A 118 9.93 -24.66 4.69
N TYR A 119 8.63 -24.65 4.41
CA TYR A 119 8.05 -25.43 3.32
C TYR A 119 8.62 -25.03 1.96
N LEU A 120 8.83 -23.74 1.70
CA LEU A 120 9.45 -23.27 0.47
C LEU A 120 10.92 -23.72 0.35
N SER A 121 11.69 -23.62 1.42
CA SER A 121 13.08 -24.10 1.48
C SER A 121 13.18 -25.61 1.19
N ASP A 122 12.25 -26.41 1.69
CA ASP A 122 12.19 -27.85 1.42
C ASP A 122 11.85 -28.19 -0.04
N LYS A 123 11.06 -27.32 -0.71
CA LYS A 123 10.56 -27.57 -2.07
C LYS A 123 11.39 -26.94 -3.17
N ILE A 124 12.10 -25.86 -2.87
CA ILE A 124 12.81 -25.06 -3.85
C ILE A 124 14.27 -24.88 -3.38
N PRO A 125 15.22 -25.65 -3.94
CA PRO A 125 16.63 -25.61 -3.48
C PRO A 125 17.26 -24.22 -3.52
N SER A 126 16.93 -23.39 -4.51
CA SER A 126 17.42 -22.01 -4.62
C SER A 126 16.72 -21.03 -3.67
N PHE A 127 15.55 -21.36 -3.14
CA PHE A 127 14.93 -20.60 -2.07
C PHE A 127 15.62 -20.90 -0.73
N ALA A 128 16.09 -22.13 -0.53
CA ALA A 128 16.77 -22.54 0.69
C ALA A 128 18.09 -21.79 0.97
N SER A 129 18.69 -21.16 -0.05
CA SER A 129 19.85 -20.28 0.12
C SER A 129 19.52 -18.84 0.52
N LEU A 130 18.23 -18.50 0.62
CA LEU A 130 17.80 -17.17 1.07
C LEU A 130 17.67 -17.14 2.58
N GLU A 131 18.17 -16.06 3.19
CA GLU A 131 18.12 -15.83 4.63
C GLU A 131 17.13 -14.71 4.96
N VAL A 132 16.35 -14.86 6.03
CA VAL A 132 15.43 -13.81 6.47
C VAL A 132 16.23 -12.66 7.08
N SER A 133 16.17 -11.48 6.44
CA SER A 133 16.85 -10.27 6.91
C SER A 133 15.94 -9.41 7.79
N ALA A 134 14.64 -9.35 7.45
CA ALA A 134 13.65 -8.58 8.19
C ALA A 134 12.24 -9.13 7.98
N ILE A 135 11.37 -8.90 8.96
CA ILE A 135 9.95 -9.23 8.90
C ILE A 135 9.16 -7.98 9.34
N SER A 136 7.97 -7.76 8.76
CA SER A 136 7.07 -6.71 9.21
C SER A 136 6.61 -6.94 10.66
N ASP A 137 6.57 -5.88 11.47
CA ASP A 137 6.14 -5.93 12.89
C ASP A 137 4.71 -6.49 13.08
N GLY A 138 3.90 -6.44 12.02
CA GLY A 138 2.56 -6.98 12.02
C GLY A 138 1.98 -7.04 10.61
N VAL A 139 0.72 -7.46 10.53
CA VAL A 139 -0.06 -7.41 9.30
C VAL A 139 -0.39 -5.96 8.98
N VAL A 140 -0.14 -5.56 7.74
CA VAL A 140 -0.37 -4.20 7.25
C VAL A 140 -1.57 -4.20 6.32
N GLU A 141 -2.59 -3.45 6.72
CA GLU A 141 -3.77 -3.18 5.90
C GLU A 141 -3.37 -2.38 4.65
N ARG A 142 -4.05 -2.64 3.53
CA ARG A 142 -3.77 -1.92 2.28
C ARG A 142 -4.37 -0.52 2.26
N GLU A 143 -5.37 -0.30 3.11
CA GLU A 143 -6.11 0.95 3.26
C GLU A 143 -6.29 1.19 4.76
N GLU A 144 -5.81 2.33 5.27
CA GLU A 144 -5.91 2.69 6.70
C GLU A 144 -6.76 3.95 6.93
N GLY A 145 -7.11 4.66 5.86
CA GLY A 145 -7.81 5.94 5.92
C GLY A 145 -7.34 6.88 4.82
N ALA A 146 -8.21 7.81 4.41
CA ALA A 146 -7.88 8.90 3.53
C ALA A 146 -8.53 10.19 4.02
N ILE A 147 -7.98 11.35 3.67
CA ILE A 147 -8.69 12.59 3.93
C ILE A 147 -9.93 12.73 3.04
N VAL A 148 -10.95 13.39 3.55
CA VAL A 148 -11.98 13.98 2.70
C VAL A 148 -11.42 15.31 2.19
N GLY A 149 -11.01 15.33 0.93
CA GLY A 149 -10.45 16.51 0.28
C GLY A 149 -11.50 17.43 -0.33
N GLU A 150 -11.06 18.59 -0.84
CA GLU A 150 -11.89 19.49 -1.65
C GLU A 150 -12.41 18.82 -2.94
N TYR A 151 -11.75 17.76 -3.40
CA TYR A 151 -12.22 16.83 -4.41
C TYR A 151 -11.90 15.39 -3.98
N THR A 152 -12.77 14.45 -4.32
CA THR A 152 -12.55 13.01 -4.11
C THR A 152 -12.42 12.34 -5.45
N LEU A 153 -11.23 11.80 -5.75
CA LEU A 153 -10.98 11.11 -7.01
C LEU A 153 -11.84 9.84 -7.11
N THR A 154 -12.56 9.70 -8.22
CA THR A 154 -13.51 8.60 -8.41
C THR A 154 -12.92 7.47 -9.25
N GLU A 155 -13.56 6.29 -9.20
CA GLU A 155 -13.26 5.20 -10.13
C GLU A 155 -13.41 5.64 -11.59
N ASP A 156 -14.48 6.38 -11.90
CA ASP A 156 -14.76 6.89 -13.24
C ASP A 156 -13.67 7.84 -13.74
N ASP A 157 -13.10 8.67 -12.86
CA ASP A 157 -11.98 9.55 -13.21
C ASP A 157 -10.75 8.76 -13.67
N ILE A 158 -10.50 7.60 -13.04
CA ILE A 158 -9.38 6.72 -13.40
C ILE A 158 -9.69 5.96 -14.68
N LEU A 159 -10.86 5.32 -14.77
CA LEU A 159 -11.28 4.51 -15.92
C LEU A 159 -11.44 5.33 -17.21
N SER A 160 -11.74 6.63 -17.09
CA SER A 160 -11.79 7.55 -18.23
C SER A 160 -10.46 8.26 -18.52
N ALA A 161 -9.40 7.96 -17.77
CA ALA A 161 -8.11 8.64 -17.84
C ALA A 161 -8.23 10.18 -17.75
N ARG A 162 -9.07 10.65 -16.84
CA ARG A 162 -9.49 12.05 -16.76
C ARG A 162 -8.32 13.01 -16.54
N LYS A 163 -8.43 14.17 -17.19
CA LYS A 163 -7.54 15.32 -17.05
C LYS A 163 -8.22 16.44 -16.29
N PHE A 164 -7.45 17.16 -15.50
CA PHE A 164 -7.95 18.21 -14.63
C PHE A 164 -7.20 19.51 -14.90
N HIS A 165 -7.92 20.63 -14.91
CA HIS A 165 -7.31 21.96 -15.01
C HIS A 165 -6.34 22.25 -13.86
N ASP A 166 -6.54 21.57 -12.73
CA ASP A 166 -5.71 21.62 -11.52
C ASP A 166 -4.96 20.31 -11.27
N GLY A 167 -4.69 19.51 -12.31
CA GLY A 167 -3.91 18.26 -12.22
C GLY A 167 -2.46 18.50 -11.79
N VAL A 168 -2.03 17.91 -10.67
CA VAL A 168 -0.67 18.11 -10.11
C VAL A 168 0.19 16.85 -10.14
N ALA A 169 -0.42 15.67 -10.20
CA ALA A 169 0.30 14.40 -10.36
C ALA A 169 -0.38 13.55 -11.44
N LYS A 170 0.41 12.68 -12.08
CA LYS A 170 -0.07 11.72 -13.09
C LYS A 170 0.15 10.30 -12.59
N ASN A 171 -0.78 9.41 -12.89
CA ASN A 171 -0.64 7.99 -12.61
C ASN A 171 -1.26 7.14 -13.73
N SER A 172 -0.68 5.96 -13.93
CA SER A 172 -1.14 4.95 -14.90
C SER A 172 -1.29 3.57 -14.27
N TRP A 173 -1.20 3.46 -12.94
CA TRP A 173 -1.44 2.19 -12.28
C TRP A 173 -2.93 1.82 -12.36
N PRO A 174 -3.31 0.57 -12.69
CA PRO A 174 -4.70 0.14 -12.65
C PRO A 174 -5.26 0.18 -11.23
N MET A 175 -6.59 0.09 -11.08
CA MET A 175 -7.18 -0.17 -9.76
C MET A 175 -6.92 -1.63 -9.40
N GLU A 176 -5.90 -1.87 -8.56
CA GLU A 176 -5.47 -3.19 -8.09
C GLU A 176 -6.13 -3.55 -6.75
N ILE A 177 -7.19 -4.35 -6.80
CA ILE A 177 -7.93 -4.80 -5.63
C ILE A 177 -7.52 -6.23 -5.28
N TRP A 178 -7.07 -6.43 -4.04
CA TRP A 178 -6.68 -7.74 -3.52
C TRP A 178 -7.88 -8.48 -2.94
N ASP A 179 -8.67 -9.11 -3.81
CA ASP A 179 -9.88 -9.85 -3.44
C ASP A 179 -9.57 -11.12 -2.64
N ARG A 180 -10.41 -11.44 -1.65
CA ARG A 180 -10.20 -12.58 -0.74
C ARG A 180 -10.33 -13.94 -1.42
N HIS A 181 -11.16 -14.02 -2.46
CA HIS A 181 -11.50 -15.28 -3.11
C HIS A 181 -10.74 -15.48 -4.42
N ASN A 182 -10.50 -14.39 -5.15
CA ASN A 182 -9.93 -14.39 -6.49
C ASN A 182 -8.48 -13.88 -6.52
N GLY A 183 -7.96 -13.32 -5.43
CA GLY A 183 -6.64 -12.73 -5.38
C GLY A 183 -6.60 -11.33 -6.02
N PRO A 184 -5.46 -10.90 -6.58
CA PRO A 184 -5.37 -9.59 -7.19
C PRO A 184 -6.24 -9.49 -8.44
N THR A 185 -7.10 -8.48 -8.48
CA THR A 185 -7.96 -8.11 -9.61
C THR A 185 -7.59 -6.71 -10.07
N TYR A 186 -7.68 -6.46 -11.38
CA TYR A 186 -7.17 -5.24 -12.01
C TYR A 186 -8.22 -4.64 -12.93
N ASP A 187 -8.61 -3.39 -12.67
CA ASP A 187 -9.34 -2.59 -13.65
C ASP A 187 -8.38 -1.58 -14.28
N TYR A 188 -8.20 -1.73 -15.59
CA TYR A 188 -7.31 -0.88 -16.36
C TYR A 188 -8.04 0.35 -16.90
N LEU A 189 -7.39 1.50 -16.78
CA LEU A 189 -7.62 2.66 -17.63
C LEU A 189 -7.21 2.34 -19.09
N PRO A 190 -7.60 3.16 -20.08
CA PRO A 190 -7.28 2.94 -21.49
C PRO A 190 -5.77 2.78 -21.75
N ASP A 191 -5.42 1.88 -22.67
CA ASP A 191 -4.03 1.57 -23.01
C ASP A 191 -3.22 2.82 -23.37
N GLY A 192 -2.02 2.93 -22.78
CA GLY A 192 -1.12 4.07 -22.99
C GLY A 192 -1.58 5.39 -22.36
N ALA A 193 -2.69 5.40 -21.61
CA ALA A 193 -3.18 6.60 -20.95
C ALA A 193 -2.60 6.77 -19.52
N CYS A 194 -2.79 7.96 -18.98
CA CYS A 194 -2.64 8.27 -17.57
C CYS A 194 -3.84 9.11 -17.13
N TYR A 195 -4.23 9.04 -15.87
CA TYR A 195 -5.15 10.01 -15.27
C TYR A 195 -4.35 11.04 -14.46
N GLU A 196 -5.00 12.14 -14.11
CA GLU A 196 -4.43 13.18 -13.24
C GLU A 196 -5.07 13.18 -11.85
N ILE A 197 -4.26 13.46 -10.84
CA ILE A 197 -4.71 13.70 -9.47
C ILE A 197 -4.74 15.23 -9.29
N PRO A 198 -5.92 15.85 -9.11
CA PRO A 198 -6.03 17.30 -8.95
C PRO A 198 -5.51 17.77 -7.59
N ALA A 199 -5.03 19.02 -7.50
CA ALA A 199 -4.55 19.64 -6.26
C ALA A 199 -5.60 19.56 -5.14
N ARG A 200 -6.88 19.66 -5.49
CA ARG A 200 -8.02 19.56 -4.55
C ARG A 200 -8.13 18.18 -3.86
N CYS A 201 -7.54 17.12 -4.42
CA CYS A 201 -7.42 15.83 -3.71
C CYS A 201 -6.41 15.87 -2.56
N LEU A 202 -5.48 16.83 -2.58
CA LEU A 202 -4.41 16.98 -1.60
C LEU A 202 -4.76 18.04 -0.53
N LYS A 203 -5.93 18.67 -0.60
CA LYS A 203 -6.36 19.75 0.31
C LYS A 203 -7.50 19.24 1.18
N ALA A 204 -7.32 19.24 2.50
CA ALA A 204 -8.37 18.81 3.42
C ALA A 204 -9.60 19.74 3.31
N LEU A 205 -10.80 19.16 3.22
CA LEU A 205 -12.03 19.90 3.01
C LEU A 205 -12.26 20.92 4.13
N GLY A 206 -12.43 22.20 3.75
CA GLY A 206 -12.68 23.30 4.69
C GLY A 206 -11.45 23.79 5.45
N MET A 207 -10.23 23.33 5.12
CA MET A 207 -9.00 23.72 5.77
C MET A 207 -8.01 24.34 4.76
N ASN A 208 -7.67 25.61 4.95
CA ASN A 208 -6.84 26.35 4.00
C ASN A 208 -5.34 26.06 4.11
N ASN A 209 -4.90 25.39 5.18
CA ASN A 209 -3.49 25.21 5.50
C ASN A 209 -3.12 23.76 5.86
N LEU A 210 -4.01 22.80 5.58
CA LEU A 210 -3.74 21.38 5.77
C LEU A 210 -3.75 20.66 4.41
N PHE A 211 -2.59 20.12 4.08
CA PHE A 211 -2.35 19.36 2.86
C PHE A 211 -2.01 17.92 3.18
N CYS A 212 -2.37 17.01 2.30
CA CYS A 212 -2.16 15.58 2.50
C CYS A 212 -1.68 14.93 1.21
N GLY A 213 -0.65 14.10 1.31
CA GLY A 213 -0.06 13.36 0.19
C GLY A 213 0.21 11.91 0.56
N GLY A 214 0.61 11.09 -0.41
CA GLY A 214 0.91 9.69 -0.14
C GLY A 214 -0.34 8.83 0.00
N ARG A 215 -0.30 7.87 0.93
CA ARG A 215 -1.39 6.88 1.15
C ARG A 215 -2.66 7.48 1.76
N ILE A 216 -2.83 8.79 1.82
CA ILE A 216 -4.02 9.42 2.43
C ILE A 216 -4.72 10.42 1.52
N VAL A 217 -4.36 10.46 0.24
CA VAL A 217 -5.00 11.33 -0.75
C VAL A 217 -6.49 11.02 -0.89
N SER A 218 -7.30 12.07 -1.12
CA SER A 218 -8.75 11.95 -1.22
C SER A 218 -9.17 11.21 -2.48
N ALA A 219 -9.58 9.96 -2.31
CA ALA A 219 -10.07 9.07 -3.37
C ALA A 219 -11.19 8.16 -2.83
N THR A 220 -12.07 7.73 -3.73
CA THR A 220 -13.06 6.70 -3.48
C THR A 220 -12.40 5.34 -3.23
N GLY A 221 -13.15 4.42 -2.62
CA GLY A 221 -12.62 3.15 -2.14
C GLY A 221 -11.85 2.33 -3.17
N ARG A 222 -12.34 2.16 -4.41
CA ARG A 222 -11.57 1.41 -5.41
C ARG A 222 -10.52 2.30 -6.10
N ALA A 223 -10.81 3.59 -6.29
CA ALA A 223 -9.84 4.53 -6.87
C ALA A 223 -8.56 4.62 -6.04
N PHE A 224 -8.70 4.52 -4.71
CA PHE A 224 -7.60 4.51 -3.76
C PHE A 224 -6.58 3.41 -4.05
N ALA A 225 -7.03 2.23 -4.52
CA ALA A 225 -6.16 1.12 -4.87
C ALA A 225 -5.16 1.44 -5.99
N SER A 226 -5.50 2.39 -6.86
CA SER A 226 -4.59 2.92 -7.88
C SER A 226 -3.71 4.05 -7.35
N THR A 227 -4.25 4.97 -6.54
CA THR A 227 -3.49 6.14 -6.05
C THR A 227 -2.50 5.83 -4.92
N ARG A 228 -2.66 4.70 -4.21
CA ARG A 228 -1.82 4.32 -3.07
C ARG A 228 -0.48 3.65 -3.43
N VAL A 229 -0.20 3.46 -4.72
CA VAL A 229 1.09 2.87 -5.15
C VAL A 229 2.24 3.84 -4.97
N MET A 230 3.46 3.31 -4.78
CA MET A 230 4.63 4.11 -4.40
C MET A 230 4.87 5.31 -5.32
N GLY A 231 4.78 5.13 -6.63
CA GLY A 231 4.98 6.22 -7.60
C GLY A 231 3.98 7.37 -7.41
N ALA A 232 2.69 7.06 -7.27
CA ALA A 232 1.65 8.06 -7.02
C ALA A 232 1.80 8.72 -5.64
N CYS A 233 2.20 7.95 -4.63
CA CYS A 233 2.45 8.45 -3.28
C CYS A 233 3.61 9.45 -3.24
N LEU A 234 4.72 9.16 -3.93
CA LEU A 234 5.86 10.07 -4.04
C LEU A 234 5.46 11.36 -4.76
N ALA A 235 4.79 11.24 -5.91
CA ALA A 235 4.35 12.40 -6.68
C ALA A 235 3.39 13.29 -5.88
N THR A 236 2.38 12.70 -5.24
CA THR A 236 1.41 13.48 -4.44
C THR A 236 2.03 14.08 -3.17
N GLY A 237 3.00 13.40 -2.54
CA GLY A 237 3.76 13.94 -1.41
C GLY A 237 4.57 15.19 -1.78
N GLU A 238 5.26 15.16 -2.93
CA GLU A 238 5.96 16.31 -3.47
C GLU A 238 5.01 17.48 -3.73
N GLN A 239 3.89 17.22 -4.41
CA GLN A 239 2.91 18.26 -4.73
C GLN A 239 2.24 18.86 -3.49
N ALA A 240 1.97 18.06 -2.46
CA ALA A 240 1.46 18.57 -1.18
C ALA A 240 2.46 19.53 -0.51
N GLY A 241 3.77 19.26 -0.61
CA GLY A 241 4.82 20.17 -0.16
C GLY A 241 4.85 21.50 -0.92
N ILE A 242 4.72 21.46 -2.26
CA ILE A 242 4.68 22.66 -3.11
C ILE A 242 3.45 23.53 -2.80
N LEU A 243 2.29 22.90 -2.62
CA LEU A 243 1.05 23.58 -2.24
C LEU A 243 1.18 24.25 -0.87
N ALA A 244 1.73 23.55 0.13
CA ALA A 244 1.95 24.09 1.46
C ALA A 244 2.92 25.29 1.48
N ALA A 245 3.98 25.25 0.67
CA ALA A 245 4.91 26.39 0.53
C ALA A 245 4.21 27.63 -0.07
N SER A 246 3.25 27.41 -0.97
CA SER A 246 2.48 28.47 -1.64
C SER A 246 1.40 29.09 -0.75
N CYS A 247 1.00 28.43 0.34
CA CYS A 247 0.03 28.97 1.31
C CYS A 247 0.55 30.15 2.15
N GLY A 248 1.87 30.37 2.17
CA GLY A 248 2.50 31.41 2.99
C GLY A 248 2.72 32.75 2.29
N THR A 249 2.36 32.88 1.01
CA THR A 249 2.63 34.05 0.15
C THR A 249 1.42 34.93 -0.13
N GLY A 250 0.32 34.76 0.62
CA GLY A 250 -0.89 35.58 0.55
C GLY A 250 -1.02 36.58 1.69
#